data_AF-A0A1W9YSB1-F1
#
_entry.id   AF-A0A1W9YSB1-F1
#
_cell.length_a   1.000
_cell.length_b   1.000
_cell.length_c   1.000
_cell.angle_alpha   90.00
_cell.angle_beta   90.00
_cell.angle_gamma   90.00
#
_symmetry.space_group_name_H-M   'P 1'
#
loop_
_entity.id
_entity.type
_entity.pdbx_description
1 polymer ?
#
loop_
_entity_poly.entity_id
_entity_poly.type
_entity_poly.pdbx_seq_one_letter_code
_entity_poly.pdbx_strand_id
1 'polypeptide(L)'
;IQACAAPRDYADGTWITTPMQLAYQELHLRGIAHSVEVWQERQLVGGLYGLAMGRLFFGESMFSRADNASKVGFVTLVRHLRDAGFVLI
;
A
#
# COMPACT_ATOMS: atom_id res chain seq x y z
N ILE A 1 -0.06 -2.14 -5.71
CA ILE A 1 -1.02 -1.21 -6.36
C ILE A 1 -2.13 -1.91 -7.16
N GLN A 2 -1.82 -2.87 -8.03
CA GLN A 2 -2.82 -3.58 -8.85
C GLN A 2 -3.97 -4.19 -8.02
N ALA A 3 -3.66 -4.84 -6.90
CA ALA A 3 -4.68 -5.40 -6.02
C ALA A 3 -5.58 -4.33 -5.37
N CYS A 4 -5.07 -3.13 -5.14
CA CYS A 4 -5.89 -2.00 -4.65
C CYS A 4 -6.78 -1.41 -5.75
N ALA A 5 -6.40 -1.57 -7.02
CA ALA A 5 -7.13 -1.06 -8.18
C ALA A 5 -8.34 -1.94 -8.58
N ALA A 6 -8.35 -3.20 -8.10
CA ALA A 6 -9.42 -4.15 -8.40
C ALA A 6 -10.80 -3.64 -7.94
N PRO A 7 -11.88 -4.05 -8.61
CA PRO A 7 -13.25 -3.73 -8.20
C PRO A 7 -13.51 -4.14 -6.75
N ARG A 8 -14.43 -3.42 -6.11
CA ARG A 8 -14.86 -3.67 -4.73
C ARG A 8 -16.34 -4.04 -4.75
N ASP A 9 -16.81 -4.75 -3.74
CA ASP A 9 -18.22 -5.17 -3.67
C ASP A 9 -19.22 -4.00 -3.77
N TYR A 10 -18.77 -2.78 -3.44
CA TYR A 10 -19.56 -1.56 -3.46
C TYR A 10 -19.25 -0.62 -4.65
N ALA A 11 -18.31 -0.97 -5.53
CA ALA A 11 -17.92 -0.13 -6.66
C ALA A 11 -17.26 -0.94 -7.79
N ASP A 12 -17.70 -0.69 -9.03
CA ASP A 12 -17.17 -1.35 -10.25
C ASP A 12 -15.69 -1.03 -10.53
N GLY A 13 -15.11 -0.07 -9.82
CA GLY A 13 -13.70 0.28 -9.92
C GLY A 13 -13.25 1.25 -8.84
N THR A 14 -11.98 1.64 -8.92
CA THR A 14 -11.38 2.65 -8.03
C THR A 14 -10.80 3.79 -8.85
N TRP A 15 -10.40 4.87 -8.19
CA TRP A 15 -9.66 5.98 -8.82
C TRP A 15 -8.28 5.55 -9.37
N ILE A 16 -7.81 4.34 -9.06
CA ILE A 16 -6.50 3.78 -9.41
C ILE A 16 -6.53 3.21 -10.84
N THR A 17 -6.78 4.10 -11.79
CA THR A 17 -6.80 3.79 -13.23
C THR A 17 -5.42 3.36 -13.75
N THR A 18 -5.34 2.82 -14.97
CA THR A 18 -4.06 2.42 -15.59
C THR A 18 -3.01 3.55 -15.59
N PRO A 19 -3.32 4.81 -15.96
CA PRO A 19 -2.36 5.91 -15.85
C PRO A 19 -1.85 6.13 -14.42
N MET A 20 -2.71 6.02 -13.40
CA MET A 20 -2.30 6.13 -12.00
C MET A 20 -1.35 5.00 -11.60
N GLN A 21 -1.63 3.77 -12.04
CA GLN A 21 -0.75 2.63 -11.76
C GLN A 21 0.64 2.83 -12.33
N LEU A 22 0.73 3.30 -13.58
CA LEU A 22 2.01 3.59 -14.25
C LEU A 22 2.77 4.72 -13.54
N ALA A 23 2.08 5.79 -13.12
CA ALA A 23 2.69 6.88 -12.38
C ALA A 23 3.30 6.42 -11.05
N TYR A 24 2.57 5.60 -10.28
CA TYR A 24 3.08 5.05 -9.02
C TYR A 24 4.20 4.02 -9.21
N GLN A 25 4.19 3.26 -10.31
CA GLN A 25 5.30 2.37 -10.66
C GLN A 25 6.57 3.17 -10.96
N GLU A 26 6.47 4.26 -11.71
CA GLU A 26 7.59 5.16 -11.97
C GLU A 26 8.12 5.79 -10.66
N LEU A 27 7.22 6.25 -9.78
CA LEU A 27 7.61 6.75 -8.46
C LEU A 27 8.26 5.68 -7.58
N HIS A 28 7.87 4.42 -7.72
CA HIS A 28 8.49 3.30 -7.02
C HIS A 28 9.92 3.07 -7.52
N LEU A 29 10.14 3.09 -8.85
CA LEU A 29 11.47 2.98 -9.45
C LEU A 29 12.40 4.12 -9.02
N ARG A 30 11.85 5.30 -8.73
CA ARG A 30 12.59 6.45 -8.19
C ARG A 30 12.82 6.40 -6.67
N GLY A 31 12.33 5.37 -5.98
CA GLY A 31 12.46 5.21 -4.53
C GLY A 31 11.57 6.14 -3.70
N ILE A 32 10.49 6.66 -4.29
CA ILE A 32 9.53 7.56 -3.62
C ILE A 32 8.28 6.80 -3.18
N ALA A 33 7.76 5.92 -4.04
CA ALA A 33 6.62 5.08 -3.70
C ALA A 33 7.06 3.74 -3.12
N HIS A 34 6.37 3.30 -2.06
CA HIS A 34 6.67 2.04 -1.37
C HIS A 34 5.39 1.24 -1.14
N SER A 35 5.54 -0.08 -1.09
CA SER A 35 4.48 -1.01 -0.75
C SER A 35 4.86 -1.88 0.43
N VAL A 36 3.84 -2.39 1.12
CA VAL A 36 3.95 -3.41 2.14
C VAL A 36 3.01 -4.54 1.75
N GLU A 37 3.57 -5.73 1.55
CA GLU A 37 2.83 -6.93 1.18
C GLU A 37 2.64 -7.86 2.38
N VAL A 38 1.43 -8.41 2.51
CA VAL A 38 1.11 -9.41 3.52
C VAL A 38 0.88 -10.73 2.82
N TRP A 39 1.76 -11.68 3.12
CA TRP A 39 1.77 -13.01 2.52
C TRP A 39 1.33 -14.06 3.53
N GLN A 40 0.45 -14.95 3.09
CA GLN A 40 0.15 -16.20 3.78
C GLN A 40 0.64 -17.31 2.88
N GLU A 41 1.71 -17.99 3.30
CA GLU A 41 2.46 -18.93 2.46
C GLU A 41 2.93 -18.27 1.16
N ARG A 42 2.35 -18.67 0.01
CA ARG A 42 2.64 -18.13 -1.33
C ARG A 42 1.54 -17.20 -1.86
N GLN A 43 0.51 -16.94 -1.05
CA GLN A 43 -0.63 -16.13 -1.43
C GLN A 43 -0.48 -14.71 -0.90
N LEU A 44 -0.60 -13.73 -1.80
CA LEU A 44 -0.68 -12.32 -1.43
C LEU A 44 -2.09 -12.03 -0.91
N VAL A 45 -2.23 -11.96 0.42
CA VAL A 45 -3.52 -11.86 1.12
C VAL A 45 -3.86 -10.44 1.57
N GLY A 46 -2.93 -9.50 1.48
CA GLY A 46 -3.20 -8.11 1.78
C GLY A 46 -2.00 -7.22 1.49
N GLY A 47 -2.19 -5.93 1.68
CA GLY A 47 -1.12 -4.97 1.54
C GLY A 47 -1.63 -3.57 1.34
N LEU A 48 -0.68 -2.64 1.30
CA LEU A 48 -0.93 -1.23 1.10
C LEU A 48 0.25 -0.60 0.37
N TYR A 49 0.04 0.57 -0.21
CA TYR A 49 1.10 1.37 -0.81
C TYR A 49 0.95 2.84 -0.44
N GLY A 50 2.04 3.58 -0.57
CA GLY A 50 2.07 4.99 -0.25
C GLY A 50 3.36 5.66 -0.73
N LEU A 51 3.50 6.94 -0.39
CA LEU A 51 4.67 7.76 -0.72
C LEU A 51 5.45 8.08 0.55
N ALA A 52 6.77 7.92 0.52
CA ALA A 52 7.65 8.42 1.58
C ALA A 52 8.26 9.75 1.14
N MET A 53 7.97 10.82 1.90
CA MET A 53 8.52 12.15 1.64
C MET A 53 9.00 12.78 2.95
N GLY A 54 10.33 12.88 3.09
CA GLY A 54 10.95 13.31 4.34
C GLY A 54 10.63 12.33 5.47
N ARG A 55 9.96 12.81 6.52
CA ARG A 55 9.54 12.02 7.69
C ARG A 55 8.03 11.72 7.73
N LEU A 56 7.35 11.90 6.60
CA LEU A 56 5.93 11.61 6.46
C LEU A 56 5.72 10.48 5.45
N PHE A 57 4.80 9.59 5.78
CA PHE A 57 4.34 8.55 4.87
C PHE A 57 2.89 8.83 4.48
N PHE A 58 2.60 8.99 3.20
CA PHE A 58 1.25 9.23 2.72
C PHE A 58 0.64 7.90 2.31
N GLY A 59 -0.27 7.37 3.13
CA GLY A 59 -0.99 6.12 2.86
C GLY A 59 -2.04 6.31 1.77
N GLU A 60 -1.87 5.66 0.61
CA GLU A 60 -2.73 5.91 -0.56
C GLU A 60 -3.93 4.96 -0.61
N SER A 61 -3.67 3.66 -0.54
CA SER A 61 -4.73 2.65 -0.58
C SER A 61 -4.23 1.31 -0.06
N MET A 62 -5.17 0.47 0.35
CA MET A 62 -4.92 -0.87 0.86
C MET A 62 -5.96 -1.86 0.36
N PHE A 63 -5.62 -3.14 0.39
CA PHE A 63 -6.52 -4.25 0.10
C PHE A 63 -6.35 -5.36 1.13
N SER A 64 -7.39 -6.16 1.31
CA SER A 64 -7.41 -7.33 2.20
C SER A 64 -8.20 -8.43 1.51
N ARG A 65 -7.63 -9.64 1.44
CA ARG A 65 -8.24 -10.88 0.93
C ARG A 65 -8.37 -11.95 2.03
N ALA A 66 -7.74 -11.73 3.17
CA ALA A 66 -7.93 -12.50 4.40
C ALA A 66 -8.25 -11.56 5.55
N ASP A 67 -8.79 -12.12 6.63
CA ASP A 67 -9.14 -11.35 7.83
C ASP A 67 -7.94 -10.62 8.39
N ASN A 68 -8.13 -9.32 8.64
CA ASN A 68 -7.14 -8.41 9.21
C ASN A 68 -5.81 -8.29 8.43
N ALA A 69 -5.67 -8.83 7.22
CA ALA A 69 -4.41 -8.78 6.48
C ALA A 69 -3.94 -7.33 6.25
N SER A 70 -4.84 -6.42 5.83
CA SER A 70 -4.50 -4.99 5.70
C SER A 70 -4.08 -4.34 7.03
N LYS A 71 -4.70 -4.73 8.16
CA LYS A 71 -4.36 -4.22 9.49
C LYS A 71 -2.98 -4.69 9.95
N VAL A 72 -2.65 -5.96 9.69
CA VAL A 72 -1.31 -6.51 9.99
C VAL A 72 -0.24 -5.78 9.18
N GLY A 73 -0.49 -5.57 7.88
CA GLY A 73 0.39 -4.79 7.02
C GLY A 73 0.59 -3.36 7.52
N PHE A 74 -0.51 -2.69 7.89
CA PHE A 74 -0.48 -1.32 8.42
C PHE A 74 0.28 -1.20 9.73
N VAL A 75 0.00 -2.05 10.72
CA VAL A 75 0.71 -2.01 12.02
C VAL A 75 2.20 -2.31 11.84
N THR A 76 2.55 -3.22 10.91
CA THR A 76 3.94 -3.53 10.59
C THR A 76 4.65 -2.32 9.98
N LEU A 77 4.00 -1.63 9.03
CA LEU A 77 4.52 -0.40 8.46
C LEU A 77 4.73 0.67 9.54
N VAL A 78 3.72 0.93 10.38
CA VAL A 78 3.82 1.95 11.44
C VAL A 78 5.01 1.70 12.37
N ARG A 79 5.25 0.44 12.75
CA ARG A 79 6.41 0.07 13.57
C ARG A 79 7.72 0.37 12.85
N HIS A 80 7.84 -0.07 11.59
CA HIS A 80 9.04 0.19 10.79
C HIS A 80 9.31 1.69 10.59
N LEU A 81 8.29 2.46 10.24
CA LEU A 81 8.39 3.91 10.03
C LEU A 81 8.80 4.64 11.31
N ARG A 82 8.21 4.28 12.45
CA ARG A 82 8.58 4.85 13.75
C ARG A 82 10.06 4.60 14.06
N ASP A 83 10.54 3.39 13.84
CA ASP A 83 11.94 3.02 14.09
C ASP A 83 12.88 3.74 13.09
N ALA A 84 12.40 4.05 11.88
CA ALA A 84 13.09 4.88 10.88
C ALA A 84 12.98 6.41 11.14
N GLY A 85 12.30 6.84 12.21
CA GLY A 85 12.18 8.24 12.60
C GLY A 85 11.14 9.05 11.83
N PHE A 86 10.17 8.39 11.19
CA PHE A 86 8.98 9.05 10.65
C PHE A 86 8.06 9.51 11.79
N VAL A 87 7.33 10.59 11.55
CA VAL A 87 6.52 11.26 12.57
C VAL A 87 5.02 11.16 12.31
N LEU A 88 4.61 10.87 11.07
CA LEU A 88 3.21 10.80 10.68
C LEU A 88 2.97 9.83 9.52
N ILE A 89 1.81 9.19 9.57
CA ILE A 89 1.15 8.46 8.49
C ILE A 89 -0.33 8.83 8.44
#